data_AF-A0A3B6KSK3-F1
#
_entry.id   AF-A0A3B6KSK3-F1
#
_cell.length_a   1.000
_cell.length_b   1.000
_cell.length_c   1.000
_cell.angle_alpha   90.00
_cell.angle_beta   90.00
_cell.angle_gamma   90.00
#
_symmetry.space_group_name_H-M   'P 1'
#
loop_
_entity.id
_entity.type
_entity.pdbx_description
1 polymer ?
#
loop_
_entity_poly.entity_id
_entity_poly.type
_entity_poly.pdbx_seq_one_letter_code
_entity_poly.pdbx_strand_id
1 'polypeptide(L)'
;MGMEESAGGAARQAKESLELAFQMSQILDTGLDRHTLSLLMALCDRGANPEALAALVRELSSAAPPSAAATAPASNTTAAPATPSLFPSGFRQL
;
A
#
# COMPACT_ATOMS: atom_id res chain seq x y z
N MET A 1 10.57 4.34 41.94
CA MET A 1 9.45 4.29 40.98
C MET A 1 9.48 5.61 40.22
N GLY A 2 9.84 5.65 38.92
CA GLY A 2 9.70 6.89 38.15
C GLY A 2 10.68 7.18 37.02
N MET A 3 11.65 6.31 36.72
CA MET A 3 12.53 6.51 35.53
C MET A 3 12.18 5.60 34.34
N GLU A 4 11.14 4.78 34.46
CA GLU A 4 10.71 3.85 33.39
C GLU A 4 9.61 4.46 32.49
N GLU A 5 9.00 5.58 32.89
CA GLU A 5 7.91 6.23 32.13
C GLU A 5 8.41 7.12 30.99
N SER A 6 9.69 7.50 30.98
CA SER A 6 10.21 8.45 29.97
C SER A 6 10.31 7.84 28.57
N ALA A 7 10.70 6.57 28.44
CA ALA A 7 10.84 5.90 27.14
C ALA A 7 9.47 5.53 26.52
N GLY A 8 8.55 5.02 27.34
CA GLY A 8 7.18 4.71 26.91
C GLY A 8 6.36 5.96 26.57
N GLY A 9 6.52 7.02 27.36
CA GLY A 9 5.89 8.31 27.11
C GLY A 9 6.40 8.99 25.83
N ALA A 10 7.71 9.01 25.60
CA ALA A 10 8.30 9.59 24.40
C ALA A 10 7.84 8.89 23.12
N ALA A 11 7.79 7.55 23.12
CA ALA A 11 7.30 6.79 21.97
C ALA A 11 5.81 7.04 21.69
N ARG A 12 5.00 7.23 22.74
CA ARG A 12 3.57 7.55 22.60
C ARG A 12 3.37 8.95 22.03
N GLN A 13 4.11 9.95 22.54
CA GLN A 13 4.06 11.32 22.03
C GLN A 13 4.52 11.43 20.57
N ALA A 14 5.57 10.69 20.19
CA ALA A 14 6.02 10.65 18.79
C ALA A 14 4.94 10.08 17.86
N LYS A 15 4.22 9.03 18.28
CA LYS A 15 3.10 8.47 17.53
C LYS A 15 1.93 9.44 17.40
N GLU A 16 1.57 10.12 18.49
CA GLU A 16 0.51 11.13 18.51
C GLU A 16 0.86 12.33 17.60
N SER A 17 2.12 12.77 17.61
CA SER A 17 2.63 13.83 16.74
C SER A 17 2.57 13.44 15.26
N LEU A 18 2.99 12.22 14.93
CA LEU A 18 2.92 11.69 13.56
C LEU A 18 1.48 11.54 13.07
N GLU A 19 0.57 11.08 13.93
CA GLU A 19 -0.84 10.95 13.59
C GLU A 19 -1.49 12.31 13.31
N LEU A 20 -1.19 13.32 14.13
CA LEU A 20 -1.68 14.68 13.92
C LEU A 20 -1.16 15.25 12.59
N ALA A 21 0.14 15.05 12.30
CA ALA A 21 0.73 15.48 11.03
C ALA A 21 0.09 14.79 9.82
N PHE A 22 -0.26 13.50 9.94
CA PHE A 22 -0.98 12.77 8.91
C PHE A 22 -2.42 13.28 8.70
N GLN A 23 -3.11 13.67 9.76
CA GLN A 23 -4.43 14.30 9.61
C GLN A 23 -4.32 15.64 8.87
N MET A 24 -3.31 16.45 9.19
CA MET A 24 -3.03 17.70 8.47
C MET A 24 -2.72 17.43 6.99
N SER A 25 -1.92 16.42 6.69
CA SER A 25 -1.56 16.07 5.30
C SER A 25 -2.75 15.59 4.47
N GLN A 26 -3.73 14.94 5.11
CA GLN A 26 -4.97 14.51 4.49
C GLN A 26 -5.93 15.68 4.22
N ILE A 27 -6.00 16.66 5.13
CA ILE A 27 -6.80 17.88 4.93
C ILE A 27 -6.24 18.71 3.76
N LEU A 28 -4.92 18.77 3.64
CA LEU A 28 -4.22 19.48 2.57
C LEU A 28 -4.13 18.68 1.26
N ASP A 29 -4.71 17.47 1.22
CA ASP A 29 -4.71 16.56 0.07
C ASP A 29 -3.32 16.35 -0.56
N THR A 30 -2.30 16.20 0.29
CA THR A 30 -0.90 16.03 -0.16
C THR A 30 -0.62 14.66 -0.79
N GLY A 31 -1.51 13.68 -0.61
CA GLY A 31 -1.36 12.32 -1.14
C GLY A 31 -0.27 11.48 -0.48
N LEU A 32 0.23 11.87 0.70
CA LEU A 32 1.33 11.18 1.38
C LEU A 32 0.84 10.06 2.29
N ASP A 33 1.45 8.88 2.15
CA ASP A 33 1.23 7.75 3.07
C ASP A 33 1.88 7.98 4.45
N ARG A 34 1.32 7.34 5.48
CA ARG A 34 1.82 7.43 6.87
C ARG A 34 3.28 7.01 6.99
N HIS A 35 3.74 6.05 6.19
CA HIS A 35 5.14 5.62 6.16
C HIS A 35 6.05 6.70 5.56
N THR A 36 5.66 7.27 4.42
CA THR A 36 6.41 8.35 3.75
C THR A 36 6.51 9.58 4.65
N LEU A 37 5.42 9.97 5.29
CA LEU A 37 5.40 11.10 6.23
C LEU A 37 6.36 10.87 7.42
N SER A 38 6.40 9.65 7.96
CA SER A 38 7.34 9.27 9.02
C SER A 38 8.80 9.47 8.59
N LEU A 39 9.13 9.02 7.37
CA LEU A 39 10.48 9.14 6.84
C LEU A 39 10.86 10.61 6.60
N LEU A 40 9.93 11.41 6.07
CA LEU A 40 10.13 12.84 5.86
C LEU A 40 10.37 13.58 7.18
N MET A 41 9.61 13.28 8.24
CA MET A 41 9.83 13.85 9.56
C MET A 41 11.22 13.48 10.10
N ALA A 42 11.66 12.24 9.94
CA ALA A 42 13.00 11.81 10.37
C ALA A 42 14.14 12.47 9.57
N LEU A 43 13.92 12.76 8.29
CA LEU A 43 14.87 13.49 7.45
C LEU A 43 14.91 14.99 7.83
N CYS A 44 13.75 15.60 8.07
CA CYS A 44 13.65 16.97 8.55
C CYS A 44 14.32 17.16 9.92
N ASP A 45 14.17 16.19 10.84
CA ASP A 45 14.83 16.20 12.16
C ASP A 45 16.36 16.23 12.05
N ARG A 46 16.91 15.65 10.98
CA ARG A 46 18.35 15.69 10.65
C ARG A 46 18.79 16.97 9.92
N GLY A 47 17.90 17.94 9.74
CA GLY A 47 18.18 19.22 9.10
C GLY A 47 18.03 19.22 7.57
N ALA A 48 17.34 18.23 6.99
CA ALA A 48 17.00 18.28 5.58
C ALA A 48 16.02 19.43 5.29
N ASN A 49 16.20 20.10 4.14
CA ASN A 49 15.31 21.18 3.73
C ASN A 49 13.92 20.61 3.32
N PRO A 50 12.81 21.01 3.97
CA PRO A 50 11.48 20.51 3.65
C PRO A 50 11.02 20.85 2.23
N GLU A 51 11.47 21.98 1.65
CA GLU A 51 11.12 22.35 0.27
C GLU A 51 11.78 21.40 -0.75
N ALA A 52 13.04 21.04 -0.52
CA ALA A 52 13.75 20.08 -1.38
C ALA A 52 13.13 18.68 -1.29
N LEU A 53 12.74 18.25 -0.09
CA LEU A 53 12.04 17.00 0.12
C LEU A 53 10.68 16.98 -0.59
N ALA A 54 9.91 18.08 -0.54
CA ALA A 54 8.64 18.20 -1.24
C ALA A 54 8.80 18.07 -2.76
N ALA A 55 9.84 18.69 -3.35
CA ALA A 55 10.14 18.56 -4.77
C ALA A 55 10.45 17.10 -5.14
N LEU A 56 11.29 16.42 -4.36
CA LEU A 56 11.63 15.00 -4.58
C LEU A 56 10.39 14.09 -4.47
N VAL A 57 9.54 14.31 -3.47
CA VAL A 57 8.33 13.51 -3.28
C VAL A 57 7.34 13.69 -4.44
N ARG A 58 7.20 14.91 -4.96
CA ARG A 58 6.37 15.20 -6.14
C ARG A 58 6.92 14.51 -7.39
N GLU A 59 8.23 14.57 -7.61
CA GLU A 59 8.88 13.89 -8.74
C GLU A 59 8.74 12.37 -8.63
N LEU A 60 8.95 11.78 -7.45
CA LEU A 60 8.80 10.34 -7.23
C LEU A 60 7.36 9.86 -7.39
N SER A 61 6.38 10.62 -6.88
CA SER A 61 4.96 10.32 -7.05
C SER A 61 4.52 10.46 -8.51
N SER A 62 5.12 11.39 -9.27
CA SER A 62 4.83 11.57 -10.70
C SER A 62 5.53 10.51 -11.57
N ALA A 63 6.68 10.01 -11.14
CA ALA A 63 7.46 8.98 -11.84
C ALA A 63 6.96 7.55 -11.58
N ALA A 64 6.16 7.33 -10.53
CA ALA A 64 5.53 6.04 -10.26
C ALA A 64 4.23 5.90 -11.08
N PRO A 65 4.18 5.08 -12.15
CA PRO A 65 2.89 4.64 -12.66
C PRO A 65 2.17 3.85 -11.54
N PRO A 66 0.82 3.80 -11.51
CA PRO A 66 0.11 2.83 -10.70
C PRO A 66 0.50 1.45 -11.22
N SER A 67 1.57 0.88 -10.66
CA SER A 67 1.94 -0.51 -10.90
C SER A 67 0.80 -1.33 -10.34
N ALA A 68 -0.08 -1.73 -11.25
CA ALA A 68 -1.22 -2.57 -11.03
C ALA A 68 -0.81 -3.84 -10.27
N ALA A 69 -0.93 -3.80 -8.95
CA ALA A 69 -1.21 -4.98 -8.15
C ALA A 69 -2.73 -5.25 -8.19
N ALA A 70 -3.29 -5.30 -9.39
CA ALA A 70 -4.51 -6.03 -9.67
C ALA A 70 -4.08 -7.47 -9.97
N THR A 71 -3.83 -8.25 -8.91
CA THR A 71 -3.65 -9.72 -9.03
C THR A 71 -4.86 -10.43 -8.45
N ALA A 72 -5.94 -10.40 -9.23
CA ALA A 72 -6.90 -11.50 -9.36
C ALA A 72 -7.45 -11.39 -10.78
N PRO A 73 -7.44 -12.45 -11.61
CA PRO A 73 -8.14 -13.70 -11.30
C PRO A 73 -7.45 -14.99 -11.81
N ALA A 74 -8.06 -16.15 -11.52
CA ALA A 74 -7.88 -17.48 -12.13
C ALA A 74 -6.95 -18.47 -11.40
N SER A 75 -7.48 -19.08 -10.34
CA SER A 75 -7.11 -20.44 -9.94
C SER A 75 -7.88 -21.45 -10.82
N ASN A 76 -7.20 -21.87 -11.87
CA ASN A 76 -7.34 -23.13 -12.59
C ASN A 76 -7.75 -24.37 -11.74
N THR A 77 -9.03 -24.75 -11.77
CA THR A 77 -9.40 -26.16 -11.55
C THR A 77 -9.38 -26.90 -12.88
N THR A 78 -8.18 -27.32 -13.29
CA THR A 78 -7.99 -28.44 -14.23
C THR A 78 -7.70 -29.68 -13.41
N ALA A 79 -8.64 -30.62 -13.33
CA ALA A 79 -8.38 -32.06 -13.24
C ALA A 79 -9.69 -32.88 -13.10
N ALA A 80 -10.14 -33.49 -14.20
CA ALA A 80 -10.58 -34.89 -14.26
C ALA A 80 -11.25 -35.22 -15.62
N PRO A 81 -10.57 -35.96 -16.52
CA PRO A 81 -11.21 -36.53 -17.71
C PRO A 81 -11.82 -37.90 -17.34
N ALA A 82 -13.14 -37.99 -17.24
CA ALA A 82 -13.79 -39.27 -17.08
C ALA A 82 -15.12 -39.35 -17.84
N THR A 83 -15.19 -40.38 -18.69
CA THR A 83 -16.35 -41.05 -19.31
C THR A 83 -16.76 -40.66 -20.73
N PRO A 84 -16.44 -41.51 -21.74
CA PRO A 84 -17.08 -41.48 -23.05
C PRO A 84 -18.49 -42.07 -22.94
N SER A 85 -19.49 -41.21 -22.74
CA SER A 85 -20.90 -41.59 -22.79
C SER A 85 -21.36 -41.75 -24.24
N LEU A 86 -21.12 -42.97 -24.72
CA LEU A 86 -21.70 -43.62 -25.89
C LEU A 86 -23.20 -43.86 -25.67
N PHE A 87 -24.10 -43.02 -26.18
CA PHE A 87 -25.46 -43.40 -26.64
C PHE A 87 -26.18 -42.21 -27.36
N PRO A 88 -27.33 -42.40 -28.05
CA PRO A 88 -27.39 -42.55 -29.51
C PRO A 88 -28.44 -41.60 -30.13
N SER A 89 -28.32 -41.24 -31.41
CA SER A 89 -29.49 -40.87 -32.24
C SER A 89 -29.06 -40.48 -33.65
N GLY A 90 -29.22 -41.41 -34.58
CA GLY A 90 -30.37 -41.28 -35.47
C GLY A 90 -30.32 -40.31 -36.64
N PHE A 91 -29.20 -40.06 -37.32
CA PHE A 91 -29.26 -39.38 -38.63
C PHE A 91 -28.18 -39.89 -39.60
N ARG A 92 -28.41 -41.07 -40.18
CA ARG A 92 -27.72 -41.51 -41.40
C ARG A 92 -28.41 -40.82 -42.59
N GLN A 93 -28.05 -39.56 -42.83
CA GLN A 93 -28.35 -38.88 -44.08
C GLN A 93 -27.54 -39.51 -45.22
N LEU A 94 -28.27 -39.87 -46.28
CA LEU A 94 -27.88 -40.23 -47.66
C LEU A 94 -26.57 -41.01 -47.85
#